data_AF-A0A8J5T1R0-F1
#
_entry.id   AF-A0A8J5T1R0-F1
#
_cell.length_a   1.000
_cell.length_b   1.000
_cell.length_c   1.000
_cell.angle_alpha   90.00
_cell.angle_beta   90.00
_cell.angle_gamma   90.00
#
_symmetry.space_group_name_H-M   'P 1'
#
loop_
_entity.id
_entity.type
_entity.pdbx_description
1 polymer ?
#
loop_
_entity_poly.entity_id
_entity_poly.type
_entity_poly.pdbx_seq_one_letter_code
_entity_poly.pdbx_strand_id
1 'polypeptide(L)'
;MARAASLRALLGIGSVGRRGVAAAGHGRDAGPCCPPCCWRGFRGVASASGGRAEPRSSSSRFALMRAQIQARRAARTRPPVESSGWVTGGSVSGDGKISWGYSSFKGRRPGMEDRFSIKSTTINGQTVNLFGVFDGHGGKLAAEYLKEHLFENLVKHPEFLKDTKLAICQTFLKTDADFLESVSSDSFRDDGSTALAAVLVGNHLYVANVGDSRAVALKSGKVVPLSEDHKPNRKDERKRIEDAGDTWRVDGLLAMSRAFGNRELKHCVKAEPDIQEKVVEEGLEYLVLATDGIWDVMRNEDAISLLKAQDGPKAAAMKLTEVAHSRLSFDNITCIVVQFHQGKPTNIKRW
;
A
#
# COMPACT_ATOMS: atom_id res chain seq x y z
N MET A 1 -64.74 2.88 -16.48
CA MET A 1 -64.84 4.35 -16.40
C MET A 1 -63.60 4.97 -17.01
N ALA A 2 -63.80 5.91 -17.92
CA ALA A 2 -62.82 6.65 -18.72
C ALA A 2 -61.86 7.49 -17.82
N ARG A 3 -60.69 8.02 -18.24
CA ARG A 3 -60.27 8.64 -19.52
C ARG A 3 -58.74 8.65 -19.67
N ALA A 4 -58.31 8.76 -20.92
CA ALA A 4 -56.97 9.17 -21.38
C ALA A 4 -56.86 10.70 -21.58
N ALA A 5 -55.63 11.25 -21.56
CA ALA A 5 -55.08 12.41 -22.31
C ALA A 5 -53.82 12.92 -21.56
N SER A 6 -52.58 12.81 -22.07
CA SER A 6 -51.89 13.59 -23.12
C SER A 6 -51.79 15.10 -22.85
N LEU A 7 -50.57 15.65 -22.71
CA LEU A 7 -50.04 16.64 -23.67
C LEU A 7 -48.54 16.97 -23.46
N ARG A 8 -47.92 17.30 -24.60
CA ARG A 8 -46.51 17.67 -24.85
C ARG A 8 -46.28 19.19 -24.71
N ALA A 9 -45.04 19.52 -24.37
CA ALA A 9 -44.15 20.57 -24.90
C ALA A 9 -44.55 22.05 -24.93
N LEU A 10 -43.62 22.92 -24.50
CA LEU A 10 -43.28 24.15 -25.21
C LEU A 10 -41.85 24.62 -24.88
N LEU A 11 -41.12 24.94 -25.95
CA LEU A 11 -39.77 25.51 -26.06
C LEU A 11 -39.83 27.05 -26.04
N GLY A 12 -38.73 27.68 -25.66
CA GLY A 12 -38.36 29.08 -25.97
C GLY A 12 -36.91 29.32 -25.50
N ILE A 13 -35.89 29.08 -26.32
CA ILE A 13 -35.25 30.00 -27.29
C ILE A 13 -34.90 31.38 -26.69
N GLY A 14 -33.60 31.64 -26.58
CA GLY A 14 -33.01 32.97 -26.40
C GLY A 14 -31.52 32.94 -26.77
N SER A 15 -31.18 33.47 -27.95
CA SER A 15 -29.84 33.58 -28.51
C SER A 15 -29.43 35.06 -28.66
N VAL A 16 -28.28 35.47 -28.13
CA VAL A 16 -27.45 36.64 -28.55
C VAL A 16 -26.06 36.39 -27.93
N GLY A 17 -24.88 36.61 -28.50
CA GLY A 17 -24.40 37.19 -29.75
C GLY A 17 -22.87 37.30 -29.64
N ARG A 18 -22.17 37.11 -30.76
CA ARG A 18 -20.71 37.10 -30.92
C ARG A 18 -20.02 38.41 -30.48
N ARG A 19 -18.77 38.30 -30.01
CA ARG A 19 -17.64 39.13 -30.49
C ARG A 19 -16.36 38.30 -30.53
N GLY A 20 -15.76 38.23 -31.71
CA GLY A 20 -14.37 37.82 -31.88
C GLY A 20 -13.45 39.03 -31.85
N VAL A 21 -12.19 38.81 -31.51
CA VAL A 21 -11.04 39.62 -31.94
C VAL A 21 -9.90 38.65 -32.20
N ALA A 22 -9.36 38.71 -33.42
CA ALA A 22 -8.08 38.15 -33.81
C ALA A 22 -7.07 39.31 -33.90
N ALA A 23 -5.79 39.07 -33.57
CA ALA A 23 -4.62 39.34 -34.44
C ALA A 23 -3.28 39.34 -33.68
N ALA A 24 -2.29 38.70 -34.32
CA ALA A 24 -0.83 38.94 -34.34
C ALA A 24 -0.05 38.87 -33.01
N GLY A 25 1.20 38.39 -32.92
CA GLY A 25 2.23 38.02 -33.89
C GLY A 25 3.61 38.26 -33.24
N HIS A 26 4.65 37.55 -33.70
CA HIS A 26 6.07 37.51 -33.23
C HIS A 26 6.33 36.45 -32.15
N GLY A 27 7.28 35.51 -32.26
CA GLY A 27 8.46 35.40 -33.11
C GLY A 27 9.73 35.57 -32.27
N ARG A 28 10.40 34.45 -31.93
CA ARG A 28 11.88 34.22 -31.89
C ARG A 28 12.30 33.14 -30.88
N ASP A 29 12.97 32.15 -31.43
CA ASP A 29 14.18 31.43 -30.97
C ASP A 29 14.76 31.76 -29.59
N ALA A 30 15.04 30.72 -28.80
CA ALA A 30 16.41 30.28 -28.48
C ALA A 30 16.40 29.17 -27.41
N GLY A 31 17.01 28.04 -27.75
CA GLY A 31 17.40 26.98 -26.82
C GLY A 31 18.67 27.31 -26.03
N PRO A 32 19.21 26.33 -25.26
CA PRO A 32 19.59 26.51 -23.86
C PRO A 32 21.12 26.61 -23.64
N CYS A 33 21.56 27.15 -22.49
CA CYS A 33 22.94 26.99 -22.03
C CYS A 33 23.03 26.98 -20.49
N CYS A 34 23.38 25.80 -19.94
CA CYS A 34 23.97 25.63 -18.61
C CYS A 34 25.41 26.19 -18.58
N PRO A 35 25.90 26.72 -17.44
CA PRO A 35 27.34 26.96 -17.26
C PRO A 35 28.03 25.76 -16.59
N PRO A 36 29.27 25.40 -16.98
CA PRO A 36 30.02 24.30 -16.37
C PRO A 36 30.90 24.74 -15.20
N CYS A 37 31.11 23.79 -14.30
CA CYS A 37 32.03 23.81 -13.17
C CYS A 37 33.50 23.93 -13.60
N CYS A 38 34.27 24.82 -12.96
CA CYS A 38 35.73 24.81 -13.04
C CYS A 38 36.35 24.46 -11.68
N TRP A 39 36.92 23.25 -11.58
CA TRP A 39 37.86 22.85 -10.53
C TRP A 39 39.26 23.37 -10.87
N ARG A 40 39.90 24.10 -9.95
CA ARG A 40 41.31 24.53 -10.07
C ARG A 40 42.25 23.43 -9.54
N GLY A 41 43.25 23.09 -10.35
CA GLY A 41 44.31 22.15 -10.03
C GLY A 41 45.39 22.72 -9.11
N PHE A 42 45.93 21.83 -8.29
CA PHE A 42 47.12 21.99 -7.45
C PHE A 42 48.41 22.03 -8.28
N ARG A 43 49.37 22.87 -7.90
CA ARG A 43 50.80 22.75 -8.25
C ARG A 43 51.57 22.29 -7.01
N GLY A 44 52.43 21.29 -7.19
CA GLY A 44 53.38 20.82 -6.20
C GLY A 44 54.70 21.57 -6.22
N VAL A 45 55.47 21.44 -5.13
CA VAL A 45 56.92 21.61 -5.07
C VAL A 45 57.47 20.57 -4.11
N ALA A 46 58.53 19.88 -4.52
CA ALA A 46 59.29 18.90 -3.76
C ALA A 46 60.54 19.54 -3.13
N SER A 47 61.05 18.98 -2.03
CA SER A 47 62.49 18.81 -1.81
C SER A 47 62.76 17.75 -0.74
N ALA A 48 63.92 17.11 -0.85
CA ALA A 48 64.32 15.87 -0.20
C ALA A 48 65.42 16.07 0.84
N SER A 49 65.57 15.12 1.77
CA SER A 49 66.88 14.69 2.29
C SER A 49 66.74 13.35 3.03
N GLY A 50 67.69 12.45 2.81
CA GLY A 50 67.65 11.05 3.23
C GLY A 50 68.31 10.73 4.58
N GLY A 51 68.05 9.51 5.04
CA GLY A 51 68.71 8.86 6.17
C GLY A 51 68.36 7.37 6.19
N ARG A 52 69.36 6.50 5.99
CA ARG A 52 69.24 5.02 6.03
C ARG A 52 69.23 4.53 7.49
N ALA A 53 68.33 3.60 7.81
CA ALA A 53 68.41 2.73 8.98
C ALA A 53 67.91 1.32 8.62
N GLU A 54 68.62 0.29 9.07
CA GLU A 54 68.39 -1.14 8.81
C GLU A 54 67.10 -1.70 9.48
N PRO A 55 66.52 -2.81 8.97
CA PRO A 55 65.22 -3.29 9.42
C PRO A 55 65.32 -4.17 10.67
N ARG A 56 64.70 -3.72 11.77
CA ARG A 56 64.35 -4.58 12.92
C ARG A 56 62.98 -5.23 12.69
N SER A 57 62.90 -6.53 12.92
CA SER A 57 61.74 -7.41 12.71
C SER A 57 60.44 -6.88 13.36
N SER A 58 59.45 -6.52 12.53
CA SER A 58 58.15 -5.99 12.96
C SER A 58 57.03 -7.03 13.03
N SER A 59 57.34 -8.32 12.91
CA SER A 59 56.31 -9.38 12.76
C SER A 59 55.48 -9.63 14.03
N SER A 60 55.94 -9.26 15.23
CA SER A 60 55.22 -9.60 16.47
C SER A 60 54.17 -8.57 16.92
N ARG A 61 54.36 -7.26 16.65
CA ARG A 61 53.38 -6.22 17.04
C ARG A 61 52.13 -6.19 16.18
N PHE A 62 52.25 -6.50 14.88
CA PHE A 62 51.08 -6.59 13.98
C PHE A 62 50.22 -7.83 14.25
N ALA A 63 50.83 -8.95 14.68
CA ALA A 63 50.11 -10.16 15.04
C ALA A 63 49.24 -9.97 16.30
N LEU A 64 49.79 -9.31 17.34
CA LEU A 64 49.06 -8.97 18.56
C LEU A 64 47.91 -7.98 18.31
N MET A 65 48.11 -6.98 17.44
CA MET A 65 47.06 -6.02 17.09
C MET A 65 45.94 -6.68 16.25
N ARG A 66 46.27 -7.62 15.35
CA ARG A 66 45.27 -8.40 14.60
C ARG A 66 44.48 -9.35 15.51
N ALA A 67 45.15 -10.01 16.47
CA ALA A 67 44.49 -10.88 17.45
C ALA A 67 43.55 -10.09 18.38
N GLN A 68 43.93 -8.87 18.79
CA GLN A 68 43.06 -7.99 19.60
C GLN A 68 41.87 -7.43 18.81
N ILE A 69 42.03 -7.14 17.51
CA ILE A 69 40.93 -6.73 16.62
C ILE A 69 39.98 -7.92 16.35
N GLN A 70 40.51 -9.13 16.18
CA GLN A 70 39.69 -10.35 16.03
C GLN A 70 38.96 -10.74 17.32
N ALA A 71 39.60 -10.60 18.49
CA ALA A 71 38.96 -10.82 19.78
C ALA A 71 37.85 -9.78 20.07
N ARG A 72 38.05 -8.51 19.69
CA ARG A 72 36.99 -7.46 19.75
C ARG A 72 35.86 -7.67 18.76
N ARG A 73 36.08 -8.40 17.66
CA ARG A 73 35.03 -8.84 16.72
C ARG A 73 34.28 -10.07 17.23
N ALA A 74 34.95 -10.98 17.95
CA ALA A 74 34.35 -12.18 18.52
C ALA A 74 33.59 -11.92 19.85
N ALA A 75 33.97 -10.89 20.61
CA ALA A 75 33.31 -10.50 21.88
C ALA A 75 32.17 -9.47 21.69
N ARG A 76 31.74 -9.22 20.45
CA ARG A 76 30.53 -8.45 20.14
C ARG A 76 29.38 -9.40 19.89
N THR A 77 29.02 -10.20 20.90
CA THR A 77 27.63 -10.66 20.98
C THR A 77 26.80 -9.41 21.11
N ARG A 78 26.12 -9.04 20.02
CA ARG A 78 25.10 -7.99 20.07
C ARG A 78 24.17 -8.36 21.22
N PRO A 79 23.77 -7.39 22.08
CA PRO A 79 22.69 -7.66 23.01
C PRO A 79 21.49 -8.18 22.19
N PRO A 80 20.60 -8.99 22.75
CA PRO A 80 19.33 -9.29 22.10
C PRO A 80 18.73 -7.95 21.66
N VAL A 81 18.49 -7.79 20.36
CA VAL A 81 17.82 -6.61 19.84
C VAL A 81 16.42 -6.64 20.43
N GLU A 82 16.18 -5.85 21.48
CA GLU A 82 14.83 -5.47 21.87
C GLU A 82 14.16 -4.88 20.62
N SER A 83 12.99 -5.42 20.29
CA SER A 83 12.33 -5.47 18.98
C SER A 83 12.62 -4.29 18.06
N SER A 84 12.99 -4.56 16.81
CA SER A 84 13.35 -3.58 15.77
C SER A 84 12.30 -2.51 15.45
N GLY A 85 11.15 -2.44 16.12
CA GLY A 85 10.03 -1.53 15.82
C GLY A 85 9.08 -2.10 14.77
N TRP A 86 9.44 -3.22 14.12
CA TRP A 86 8.56 -3.98 13.25
C TRP A 86 7.64 -4.89 14.06
N VAL A 87 6.34 -4.79 13.79
CA VAL A 87 5.35 -5.77 14.21
C VAL A 87 5.26 -6.83 13.12
N THR A 88 5.56 -8.09 13.43
CA THR A 88 5.55 -9.18 12.44
C THR A 88 4.88 -10.43 12.99
N GLY A 89 4.30 -11.22 12.09
CA GLY A 89 3.69 -12.49 12.44
C GLY A 89 3.30 -13.27 11.20
N GLY A 90 2.65 -14.40 11.39
CA GLY A 90 2.21 -15.26 10.31
C GLY A 90 1.55 -16.51 10.86
N SER A 91 0.79 -17.19 10.02
CA SER A 91 0.12 -18.44 10.36
C SER A 91 -0.23 -19.22 9.09
N VAL A 92 -0.91 -20.35 9.27
CA VAL A 92 -1.39 -21.24 8.22
C VAL A 92 -2.89 -21.42 8.39
N SER A 93 -3.64 -21.54 7.29
CA SER A 93 -5.07 -21.82 7.35
C SER A 93 -5.32 -23.19 8.01
N GLY A 94 -6.52 -23.37 8.57
CA GLY A 94 -6.89 -24.62 9.24
C GLY A 94 -6.81 -25.85 8.33
N ASP A 95 -7.05 -25.67 7.03
CA ASP A 95 -6.96 -26.70 5.99
C ASP A 95 -5.56 -26.82 5.34
N GLY A 96 -4.59 -25.99 5.74
CA GLY A 96 -3.23 -26.01 5.22
C GLY A 96 -3.08 -25.54 3.77
N LYS A 97 -4.14 -25.05 3.12
CA LYS A 97 -4.09 -24.63 1.70
C LYS A 97 -3.40 -23.29 1.51
N ILE A 98 -3.36 -22.44 2.53
CA ILE A 98 -2.63 -21.18 2.48
C ILE A 98 -1.83 -20.97 3.74
N SER A 99 -0.76 -20.21 3.63
CA SER A 99 -0.06 -19.61 4.76
C SER A 99 0.14 -18.14 4.51
N TRP A 100 0.25 -17.35 5.56
CA TRP A 100 0.46 -15.92 5.45
C TRP A 100 1.49 -15.42 6.44
N GLY A 101 2.00 -14.25 6.14
CA GLY A 101 2.88 -13.47 6.97
C GLY A 101 2.54 -12.01 6.83
N TYR A 102 2.80 -11.24 7.88
CA TYR A 102 2.60 -9.80 7.88
C TYR A 102 3.78 -9.10 8.54
N SER A 103 3.94 -7.85 8.14
CA SER A 103 4.93 -6.95 8.69
C SER A 103 4.39 -5.53 8.63
N SER A 104 4.49 -4.80 9.74
CA SER A 104 3.99 -3.45 9.88
C SER A 104 5.00 -2.63 10.67
N PHE A 105 5.35 -1.45 10.15
CA PHE A 105 6.42 -0.61 10.68
C PHE A 105 6.04 0.86 10.58
N LYS A 106 6.22 1.59 11.69
CA LYS A 106 5.95 3.03 11.75
C LYS A 106 6.78 3.84 10.74
N GLY A 107 7.95 3.34 10.34
CA GLY A 107 8.82 4.06 9.43
C GLY A 107 9.30 5.38 10.05
N ARG A 108 9.29 6.44 9.22
CA ARG A 108 9.77 7.78 9.62
C ARG A 108 8.65 8.72 10.06
N ARG A 109 7.40 8.27 10.04
CA ARG A 109 6.26 9.06 10.50
C ARG A 109 6.28 9.24 12.03
N PRO A 110 5.71 10.34 12.56
CA PRO A 110 5.62 10.55 14.00
C PRO A 110 4.71 9.52 14.69
N GLY A 111 3.63 9.11 14.02
CA GLY A 111 2.65 8.13 14.49
C GLY A 111 2.53 6.92 13.56
N MET A 112 1.81 5.90 14.04
CA MET A 112 1.40 4.74 13.26
C MET A 112 -0.11 4.80 13.02
N GLU A 113 -0.49 5.20 11.81
CA GLU A 113 -1.87 5.38 11.35
C GLU A 113 -2.35 4.14 10.57
N ASP A 114 -1.44 3.41 9.94
CA ASP A 114 -1.72 2.09 9.35
C ASP A 114 -2.32 1.10 10.37
N ARG A 115 -3.29 0.31 9.89
CA ARG A 115 -3.79 -0.90 10.54
C ARG A 115 -3.86 -2.05 9.55
N PHE A 116 -3.95 -3.24 10.11
CA PHE A 116 -4.25 -4.45 9.35
C PHE A 116 -5.16 -5.36 10.16
N SER A 117 -5.90 -6.23 9.47
CA SER A 117 -6.74 -7.25 10.07
C SER A 117 -6.57 -8.56 9.31
N ILE A 118 -6.43 -9.66 10.05
CA ILE A 118 -6.35 -11.00 9.48
C ILE A 118 -7.30 -11.89 10.27
N LYS A 119 -8.31 -12.45 9.61
CA LYS A 119 -9.26 -13.39 10.22
C LYS A 119 -9.32 -14.66 9.37
N SER A 120 -9.23 -15.81 10.02
CA SER A 120 -9.44 -17.14 9.42
C SER A 120 -10.51 -17.84 10.23
N THR A 121 -11.59 -18.25 9.58
CA THR A 121 -12.74 -18.90 10.22
C THR A 121 -13.36 -19.94 9.29
N THR A 122 -14.33 -20.70 9.80
CA THR A 122 -15.15 -21.63 9.01
C THR A 122 -16.61 -21.25 9.18
N ILE A 123 -17.32 -21.00 8.07
CA ILE A 123 -18.74 -20.63 8.06
C ILE A 123 -19.46 -21.65 7.17
N ASN A 124 -20.48 -22.33 7.72
CA ASN A 124 -21.23 -23.37 7.01
C ASN A 124 -20.34 -24.43 6.34
N GLY A 125 -19.25 -24.82 7.01
CA GLY A 125 -18.27 -25.78 6.49
C GLY A 125 -17.28 -25.24 5.45
N GLN A 126 -17.43 -23.98 5.02
CA GLN A 126 -16.49 -23.33 4.10
C GLN A 126 -15.42 -22.58 4.89
N THR A 127 -14.15 -22.82 4.57
CA THR A 127 -13.04 -22.02 5.10
C THR A 127 -13.09 -20.62 4.49
N VAL A 128 -13.05 -19.62 5.37
CA VAL A 128 -13.08 -18.19 5.02
C VAL A 128 -11.84 -17.53 5.58
N ASN A 129 -11.06 -16.89 4.72
CA ASN A 129 -9.89 -16.11 5.11
C ASN A 129 -10.05 -14.66 4.65
N LEU A 130 -9.78 -13.72 5.54
CA LEU A 130 -9.99 -12.29 5.36
C LEU A 130 -8.68 -11.58 5.70
N PHE A 131 -8.12 -10.84 4.76
CA PHE A 131 -6.88 -10.08 4.92
C PHE A 131 -7.14 -8.64 4.54
N GLY A 132 -6.81 -7.69 5.42
CA GLY A 132 -7.06 -6.28 5.19
C GLY A 132 -5.87 -5.43 5.61
N VAL A 133 -5.50 -4.45 4.79
CA VAL A 133 -4.61 -3.35 5.16
C VAL A 133 -5.37 -2.04 5.01
N PHE A 134 -5.20 -1.14 5.98
CA PHE A 134 -5.93 0.11 6.13
C PHE A 134 -4.89 1.20 6.40
N ASP A 135 -4.64 2.04 5.39
CA ASP A 135 -3.69 3.15 5.48
C ASP A 135 -4.44 4.40 5.96
N GLY A 136 -4.15 4.83 7.18
CA GLY A 136 -4.86 5.93 7.83
C GLY A 136 -4.23 7.29 7.52
N HIS A 137 -5.07 8.31 7.35
CA HIS A 137 -4.63 9.69 7.14
C HIS A 137 -5.53 10.68 7.88
N GLY A 138 -4.98 11.85 8.26
CA GLY A 138 -5.69 12.83 9.10
C GLY A 138 -5.82 12.40 10.58
N GLY A 139 -5.49 11.14 10.87
CA GLY A 139 -5.50 10.48 12.16
C GLY A 139 -5.57 8.96 11.96
N LYS A 140 -5.70 8.23 13.06
CA LYS A 140 -5.72 6.75 13.07
C LYS A 140 -7.10 6.15 13.28
N LEU A 141 -8.13 6.97 13.52
CA LEU A 141 -9.44 6.50 14.00
C LEU A 141 -10.17 5.72 12.92
N ALA A 142 -10.16 6.20 11.67
CA ALA A 142 -10.78 5.50 10.55
C ALA A 142 -10.15 4.11 10.35
N ALA A 143 -8.83 4.03 10.26
CA ALA A 143 -8.12 2.76 10.09
C ALA A 143 -8.33 1.79 11.28
N GLU A 144 -8.39 2.29 12.52
CA GLU A 144 -8.73 1.48 13.70
C GLU A 144 -10.16 0.95 13.62
N TYR A 145 -11.13 1.81 13.28
CA TYR A 145 -12.52 1.42 13.13
C TYR A 145 -12.69 0.33 12.07
N LEU A 146 -12.01 0.44 10.93
CA LEU A 146 -12.02 -0.60 9.89
C LEU A 146 -11.45 -1.92 10.38
N LYS A 147 -10.33 -1.89 11.09
CA LYS A 147 -9.71 -3.10 11.67
C LYS A 147 -10.66 -3.84 12.61
N GLU A 148 -11.42 -3.11 13.41
CA GLU A 148 -12.36 -3.66 14.39
C GLU A 148 -13.65 -4.16 13.71
N HIS A 149 -14.25 -3.35 12.84
CA HIS A 149 -15.63 -3.55 12.39
C HIS A 149 -15.78 -4.11 10.98
N LEU A 150 -14.90 -3.80 10.03
CA LEU A 150 -15.15 -4.10 8.60
C LEU A 150 -15.37 -5.61 8.37
N PHE A 151 -14.45 -6.45 8.85
CA PHE A 151 -14.59 -7.89 8.71
C PHE A 151 -15.62 -8.51 9.63
N GLU A 152 -15.92 -7.89 10.78
CA GLU A 152 -17.01 -8.35 11.63
C GLU A 152 -18.38 -8.13 10.99
N ASN A 153 -18.60 -6.96 10.40
CA ASN A 153 -19.81 -6.64 9.66
C ASN A 153 -19.94 -7.55 8.42
N LEU A 154 -18.84 -7.78 7.71
CA LEU A 154 -18.85 -8.57 6.48
C LEU A 154 -19.28 -10.03 6.73
N VAL A 155 -18.72 -10.69 7.74
CA VAL A 155 -19.08 -12.10 8.02
C VAL A 155 -20.51 -12.26 8.56
N LYS A 156 -21.09 -11.20 9.14
CA LYS A 156 -22.49 -11.17 9.59
C LYS A 156 -23.46 -10.78 8.48
N HIS A 157 -22.96 -10.34 7.32
CA HIS A 157 -23.81 -9.90 6.22
C HIS A 157 -24.65 -11.07 5.68
N PRO A 158 -25.98 -10.90 5.50
CA PRO A 158 -26.87 -12.01 5.10
C PRO A 158 -26.52 -12.62 3.74
N GLU A 159 -25.95 -11.81 2.84
CA GLU A 159 -25.52 -12.24 1.50
C GLU A 159 -24.06 -12.72 1.45
N PHE A 160 -23.33 -12.77 2.57
CA PHE A 160 -21.88 -13.03 2.56
C PHE A 160 -21.46 -14.30 1.79
N LEU A 161 -22.18 -15.41 1.98
CA LEU A 161 -21.91 -16.67 1.28
C LEU A 161 -22.74 -16.88 0.00
N LYS A 162 -23.69 -15.99 -0.30
CA LYS A 162 -24.60 -16.11 -1.45
C LYS A 162 -24.16 -15.21 -2.60
N ASP A 163 -23.90 -13.95 -2.28
CA ASP A 163 -23.37 -12.93 -3.16
C ASP A 163 -22.31 -12.13 -2.37
N THR A 164 -21.11 -12.72 -2.30
CA THR A 164 -20.00 -12.14 -1.56
C THR A 164 -19.61 -10.77 -2.10
N LYS A 165 -19.74 -10.53 -3.41
CA LYS A 165 -19.43 -9.25 -4.03
C LYS A 165 -20.40 -8.16 -3.56
N LEU A 166 -21.71 -8.45 -3.58
CA LEU A 166 -22.72 -7.56 -3.03
C LEU A 166 -22.49 -7.29 -1.54
N ALA A 167 -22.22 -8.35 -0.77
CA ALA A 167 -21.95 -8.24 0.66
C ALA A 167 -20.74 -7.35 0.95
N ILE A 168 -19.65 -7.46 0.18
CA ILE A 168 -18.49 -6.58 0.29
C ILE A 168 -18.88 -5.13 0.00
N CYS A 169 -19.52 -4.85 -1.14
CA CYS A 169 -19.93 -3.48 -1.48
C CYS A 169 -20.82 -2.85 -0.41
N GLN A 170 -21.87 -3.56 0.02
CA GLN A 170 -22.80 -3.06 1.03
C GLN A 170 -22.15 -2.88 2.39
N THR A 171 -21.26 -3.80 2.79
CA THR A 171 -20.51 -3.69 4.04
C THR A 171 -19.57 -2.49 4.04
N PHE A 172 -18.85 -2.24 2.95
CA PHE A 172 -17.95 -1.09 2.84
C PHE A 172 -18.71 0.23 3.01
N LEU A 173 -19.82 0.41 2.28
CA LEU A 173 -20.66 1.61 2.38
C LEU A 173 -21.29 1.76 3.77
N LYS A 174 -21.76 0.67 4.38
CA LYS A 174 -22.37 0.69 5.71
C LYS A 174 -21.34 1.00 6.79
N THR A 175 -20.17 0.35 6.77
CA THR A 175 -19.09 0.60 7.74
C THR A 175 -18.58 2.04 7.64
N ASP A 176 -18.52 2.63 6.44
CA ASP A 176 -18.17 4.04 6.27
C ASP A 176 -19.22 4.97 6.90
N ALA A 177 -20.51 4.73 6.63
CA ALA A 177 -21.60 5.48 7.25
C ALA A 177 -21.58 5.38 8.79
N ASP A 178 -21.33 4.16 9.32
CA ASP A 178 -21.27 3.92 10.76
C ASP A 178 -20.06 4.60 11.41
N PHE A 179 -18.90 4.60 10.74
CA PHE A 179 -17.74 5.34 11.20
C PHE A 179 -18.04 6.84 11.27
N LEU A 180 -18.60 7.41 10.20
CA LEU A 180 -18.99 8.82 10.18
C LEU A 180 -20.03 9.11 11.26
N GLU A 181 -20.99 8.24 11.56
CA GLU A 181 -21.92 8.49 12.67
C GLU A 181 -21.21 8.43 14.04
N SER A 182 -20.22 7.54 14.19
CA SER A 182 -19.50 7.34 15.45
C SER A 182 -18.56 8.50 15.84
N VAL A 183 -18.00 9.20 14.85
CA VAL A 183 -17.14 10.38 15.07
C VAL A 183 -18.01 11.63 15.06
N SER A 184 -18.54 12.00 16.23
CA SER A 184 -19.38 13.19 16.41
C SER A 184 -18.70 14.47 15.89
N SER A 185 -19.50 15.51 15.63
CA SER A 185 -19.07 16.83 15.14
C SER A 185 -18.06 17.57 16.03
N ASP A 186 -17.72 17.03 17.21
CA ASP A 186 -16.76 17.61 18.15
C ASP A 186 -15.30 17.23 17.84
N SER A 187 -15.07 16.36 16.86
CA SER A 187 -13.72 16.06 16.38
C SER A 187 -13.32 17.02 15.27
N PHE A 188 -12.39 17.94 15.57
CA PHE A 188 -11.74 18.83 14.58
C PHE A 188 -10.88 18.10 13.53
N ARG A 189 -10.98 16.76 13.44
CA ARG A 189 -10.13 15.92 12.59
C ARG A 189 -10.97 15.18 11.57
N ASP A 190 -10.69 15.45 10.31
CA ASP A 190 -11.24 14.73 9.17
C ASP A 190 -10.41 13.47 8.90
N ASP A 191 -10.48 12.50 9.84
CA ASP A 191 -9.80 11.21 9.71
C ASP A 191 -10.35 10.44 8.50
N GLY A 192 -9.46 9.78 7.77
CA GLY A 192 -9.81 8.86 6.71
C GLY A 192 -8.88 7.67 6.65
N SER A 193 -9.25 6.70 5.82
CA SER A 193 -8.42 5.51 5.60
C SER A 193 -8.67 4.93 4.21
N THR A 194 -7.61 4.38 3.61
CA THR A 194 -7.75 3.39 2.54
C THR A 194 -8.31 2.09 3.11
N ALA A 195 -8.82 1.22 2.24
CA ALA A 195 -9.07 -0.16 2.57
C ALA A 195 -8.79 -1.07 1.38
N LEU A 196 -7.80 -1.94 1.55
CA LEU A 196 -7.55 -3.04 0.65
C LEU A 196 -7.85 -4.35 1.36
N ALA A 197 -8.86 -5.08 0.89
CA ALA A 197 -9.29 -6.34 1.45
C ALA A 197 -9.19 -7.49 0.44
N ALA A 198 -8.62 -8.61 0.85
CA ALA A 198 -8.69 -9.89 0.16
C ALA A 198 -9.57 -10.85 0.97
N VAL A 199 -10.66 -11.30 0.36
CA VAL A 199 -11.69 -12.17 0.95
C VAL A 199 -11.66 -13.49 0.18
N LEU A 200 -11.22 -14.55 0.83
CA LEU A 200 -11.18 -15.90 0.27
C LEU A 200 -12.31 -16.73 0.90
N VAL A 201 -13.33 -17.06 0.10
CA VAL A 201 -14.46 -17.92 0.49
C VAL A 201 -14.36 -19.21 -0.32
N GLY A 202 -14.01 -20.33 0.35
CA GLY A 202 -13.72 -21.57 -0.35
C GLY A 202 -12.53 -21.41 -1.30
N ASN A 203 -12.78 -21.46 -2.60
CA ASN A 203 -11.80 -21.19 -3.66
C ASN A 203 -12.06 -19.88 -4.42
N HIS A 204 -12.98 -19.02 -3.99
CA HIS A 204 -13.21 -17.71 -4.61
C HIS A 204 -12.48 -16.62 -3.84
N LEU A 205 -11.57 -15.92 -4.52
CA LEU A 205 -10.82 -14.78 -4.02
C LEU A 205 -11.45 -13.48 -4.56
N TYR A 206 -11.87 -12.61 -3.66
CA TYR A 206 -12.32 -11.26 -3.96
C TYR A 206 -11.30 -10.26 -3.42
N VAL A 207 -10.78 -9.41 -4.29
CA VAL A 207 -9.90 -8.30 -3.92
C VAL A 207 -10.68 -7.00 -4.09
N ALA A 208 -10.97 -6.34 -2.98
CA ALA A 208 -11.72 -5.10 -2.91
C ALA A 208 -10.78 -3.95 -2.50
N ASN A 209 -10.74 -2.88 -3.29
CA ASN A 209 -9.88 -1.73 -3.05
C ASN A 209 -10.67 -0.43 -2.92
N VAL A 210 -10.30 0.39 -1.94
CA VAL A 210 -10.69 1.79 -1.75
C VAL A 210 -9.41 2.54 -1.41
N GLY A 211 -9.02 3.53 -2.21
CA GLY A 211 -7.76 4.26 -2.06
C GLY A 211 -6.62 3.68 -2.89
N ASP A 212 -5.39 3.90 -2.45
CA ASP A 212 -4.14 3.65 -3.17
C ASP A 212 -3.19 2.66 -2.49
N SER A 213 -3.68 1.94 -1.48
CA SER A 213 -3.14 0.62 -1.17
C SER A 213 -3.33 -0.33 -2.35
N ARG A 214 -2.43 -1.29 -2.53
CA ARG A 214 -2.41 -2.16 -3.71
C ARG A 214 -2.23 -3.64 -3.41
N ALA A 215 -2.97 -4.46 -4.17
CA ALA A 215 -2.84 -5.90 -4.20
C ALA A 215 -2.13 -6.37 -5.48
N VAL A 216 -1.12 -7.21 -5.33
CA VAL A 216 -0.36 -7.80 -6.43
C VAL A 216 -0.23 -9.30 -6.22
N ALA A 217 -0.55 -10.09 -7.24
CA ALA A 217 -0.43 -11.53 -7.22
C ALA A 217 0.72 -12.03 -8.10
N LEU A 218 1.25 -13.20 -7.75
CA LEU A 218 2.04 -14.04 -8.65
C LEU A 218 1.16 -15.20 -9.11
N LYS A 219 0.86 -15.25 -10.40
CA LYS A 219 0.11 -16.34 -11.03
C LYS A 219 0.93 -16.96 -12.16
N SER A 220 1.29 -18.23 -12.02
CA SER A 220 2.03 -19.01 -13.02
C SER A 220 3.32 -18.31 -13.46
N GLY A 221 4.08 -17.81 -12.49
CA GLY A 221 5.30 -17.03 -12.71
C GLY A 221 5.09 -15.60 -13.24
N LYS A 222 3.85 -15.15 -13.49
CA LYS A 222 3.53 -13.79 -13.95
C LYS A 222 3.03 -12.90 -12.81
N VAL A 223 3.52 -11.67 -12.79
CA VAL A 223 3.08 -10.63 -11.86
C VAL A 223 1.77 -10.02 -12.38
N VAL A 224 0.72 -10.06 -11.57
CA VAL A 224 -0.62 -9.60 -11.94
C VAL A 224 -1.16 -8.67 -10.86
N PRO A 225 -1.34 -7.37 -11.13
CA PRO A 225 -2.06 -6.48 -10.23
C PRO A 225 -3.52 -6.95 -10.08
N LEU A 226 -4.00 -7.08 -8.83
CA LEU A 226 -5.38 -7.42 -8.53
C LEU A 226 -6.20 -6.24 -8.01
N SER A 227 -5.59 -5.05 -7.96
CA SER A 227 -6.25 -3.78 -7.75
C SER A 227 -5.59 -2.70 -8.60
N GLU A 228 -6.31 -1.61 -8.83
CA GLU A 228 -5.80 -0.37 -9.40
C GLU A 228 -6.01 0.75 -8.37
N ASP A 229 -5.01 1.59 -8.20
CA ASP A 229 -5.04 2.66 -7.22
C ASP A 229 -6.08 3.72 -7.60
N HIS A 230 -6.85 4.17 -6.62
CA HIS A 230 -7.81 5.26 -6.78
C HIS A 230 -7.10 6.61 -6.69
N LYS A 231 -6.36 6.96 -7.73
CA LYS A 231 -5.71 8.27 -7.83
C LYS A 231 -6.67 9.27 -8.53
N PRO A 232 -6.72 10.54 -8.09
CA PRO A 232 -7.59 11.56 -8.70
C PRO A 232 -7.34 11.82 -10.19
N ASN A 233 -6.18 11.43 -10.73
CA ASN A 233 -5.85 11.54 -12.14
C ASN A 233 -6.25 10.31 -12.98
N ARG A 234 -6.78 9.24 -12.36
CA ARG A 234 -7.38 8.10 -13.07
C ARG A 234 -8.58 8.61 -13.86
N LYS A 235 -8.73 8.21 -15.13
CA LYS A 235 -9.64 8.89 -16.09
C LYS A 235 -11.09 8.95 -15.61
N ASP A 236 -11.60 7.86 -15.07
CA ASP A 236 -12.95 7.73 -14.52
C ASP A 236 -13.12 8.52 -13.21
N GLU A 237 -12.14 8.45 -12.31
CA GLU A 237 -12.16 9.17 -11.03
C GLU A 237 -12.05 10.68 -11.23
N ARG A 238 -11.15 11.13 -12.11
CA ARG A 238 -11.01 12.53 -12.51
C ARG A 238 -12.33 13.08 -13.03
N LYS A 239 -12.96 12.34 -13.94
CA LYS A 239 -14.27 12.73 -14.48
C LYS A 239 -15.32 12.87 -13.37
N ARG A 240 -15.40 11.89 -12.46
CA ARG A 240 -16.35 11.90 -11.34
C ARG A 240 -16.13 13.10 -10.40
N ILE A 241 -14.88 13.45 -10.10
CA ILE A 241 -14.51 14.57 -9.24
C ILE A 241 -14.83 15.91 -9.92
N GLU A 242 -14.49 16.06 -11.21
CA GLU A 242 -14.79 17.27 -11.99
C GLU A 242 -16.30 17.47 -12.16
N ASP A 243 -17.06 16.39 -12.39
CA ASP A 243 -18.54 16.43 -12.46
C ASP A 243 -19.17 16.81 -11.10
N ALA A 244 -18.46 16.61 -9.98
CA ALA A 244 -18.87 17.03 -8.64
C ALA A 244 -18.44 18.47 -8.27
N GLY A 245 -17.72 19.16 -9.16
CA GLY A 245 -17.30 20.55 -8.98
C GLY A 245 -15.92 20.76 -8.32
N ASP A 246 -15.11 19.71 -8.18
CA ASP A 246 -13.80 19.74 -7.52
C ASP A 246 -12.66 19.48 -8.55
N THR A 247 -11.39 19.55 -8.12
CA THR A 247 -10.19 19.54 -8.98
C THR A 247 -9.34 18.26 -8.85
N TRP A 248 -8.20 18.21 -9.55
CA TRP A 248 -7.30 17.04 -9.61
C TRP A 248 -6.64 16.66 -8.27
N ARG A 249 -6.73 17.52 -7.25
CA ARG A 249 -6.57 17.13 -5.85
C ARG A 249 -7.91 17.42 -5.21
N VAL A 250 -8.50 16.43 -4.57
CA VAL A 250 -9.77 16.58 -3.85
C VAL A 250 -9.59 17.71 -2.83
N ASP A 251 -10.15 18.88 -3.11
CA ASP A 251 -9.93 20.16 -2.43
C ASP A 251 -8.45 20.58 -2.20
N GLY A 252 -7.49 20.08 -2.99
CA GLY A 252 -6.05 20.32 -2.74
C GLY A 252 -5.45 19.48 -1.59
N LEU A 253 -6.27 18.70 -0.89
CA LEU A 253 -5.95 18.07 0.40
C LEU A 253 -5.61 16.58 0.27
N LEU A 254 -6.40 15.82 -0.49
CA LEU A 254 -6.28 14.36 -0.54
C LEU A 254 -5.63 13.86 -1.84
N ALA A 255 -4.65 12.96 -1.71
CA ALA A 255 -3.88 12.39 -2.83
C ALA A 255 -4.56 11.19 -3.51
N MET A 256 -5.73 10.77 -3.00
CA MET A 256 -6.54 9.64 -3.46
C MET A 256 -7.99 10.09 -3.69
N SER A 257 -8.72 9.41 -4.58
CA SER A 257 -10.10 9.78 -4.96
C SER A 257 -11.17 9.02 -4.18
N ARG A 258 -10.79 7.97 -3.45
CA ARG A 258 -11.68 7.11 -2.67
C ARG A 258 -11.05 6.82 -1.31
N ALA A 259 -11.85 6.91 -0.26
CA ALA A 259 -11.44 6.65 1.12
C ALA A 259 -12.68 6.40 2.00
N PHE A 260 -12.47 5.69 3.10
CA PHE A 260 -13.36 5.72 4.25
C PHE A 260 -13.13 7.00 5.06
N GLY A 261 -14.13 7.46 5.81
CA GLY A 261 -14.04 8.71 6.55
C GLY A 261 -14.01 9.93 5.61
N ASN A 262 -13.23 10.95 5.91
CA ASN A 262 -13.22 12.19 5.13
C ASN A 262 -14.62 12.82 4.97
N ARG A 263 -15.28 13.10 6.11
CA ARG A 263 -16.64 13.66 6.18
C ARG A 263 -16.81 14.86 5.26
N GLU A 264 -15.89 15.81 5.35
CA GLU A 264 -15.98 17.08 4.62
C GLU A 264 -15.85 16.88 3.10
N LEU A 265 -15.16 15.81 2.69
CA LEU A 265 -14.91 15.48 1.28
C LEU A 265 -15.92 14.47 0.71
N LYS A 266 -16.93 14.03 1.46
CA LYS A 266 -17.88 12.99 0.97
C LYS A 266 -18.70 13.40 -0.26
N HIS A 267 -18.72 14.68 -0.62
CA HIS A 267 -19.31 15.15 -1.86
C HIS A 267 -18.54 14.66 -3.11
N CYS A 268 -17.25 14.38 -2.98
CA CYS A 268 -16.36 13.95 -4.07
C CYS A 268 -15.46 12.74 -3.72
N VAL A 269 -15.49 12.23 -2.48
CA VAL A 269 -14.80 11.02 -2.03
C VAL A 269 -15.83 9.96 -1.64
N LYS A 270 -15.66 8.72 -2.12
CA LYS A 270 -16.56 7.60 -1.81
C LYS A 270 -15.80 6.40 -1.24
N ALA A 271 -16.47 5.62 -0.39
CA ALA A 271 -15.96 4.35 0.16
C ALA A 271 -16.40 3.13 -0.68
N GLU A 272 -16.92 3.35 -1.89
CA GLU A 272 -17.34 2.25 -2.78
C GLU A 272 -16.10 1.53 -3.35
N PRO A 273 -15.97 0.20 -3.15
CA PRO A 273 -14.80 -0.53 -3.60
C PRO A 273 -14.86 -0.89 -5.09
N ASP A 274 -13.70 -0.86 -5.75
CA ASP A 274 -13.50 -1.64 -6.97
C ASP A 274 -13.17 -3.09 -6.56
N ILE A 275 -13.93 -4.07 -7.08
CA ILE A 275 -13.78 -5.49 -6.71
C ILE A 275 -13.37 -6.33 -7.92
N GLN A 276 -12.23 -7.01 -7.79
CA GLN A 276 -11.83 -8.10 -8.68
C GLN A 276 -12.15 -9.46 -8.05
N GLU A 277 -12.86 -10.30 -8.79
CA GLU A 277 -13.11 -11.70 -8.42
C GLU A 277 -12.21 -12.63 -9.23
N LYS A 278 -11.64 -13.63 -8.57
CA LYS A 278 -10.85 -14.70 -9.16
C LYS A 278 -11.21 -16.02 -8.49
N VAL A 279 -11.32 -17.08 -9.28
CA VAL A 279 -11.24 -18.44 -8.75
C VAL A 279 -9.77 -18.76 -8.49
N VAL A 280 -9.47 -19.29 -7.31
CA VAL A 280 -8.16 -19.83 -6.94
C VAL A 280 -7.97 -21.11 -7.74
N GLU A 281 -7.26 -20.97 -8.84
CA GLU A 281 -6.87 -22.03 -9.75
C GLU A 281 -5.44 -22.49 -9.49
N GLU A 282 -5.05 -23.59 -10.12
CA GLU A 282 -3.64 -23.94 -10.26
C GLU A 282 -2.85 -22.75 -10.82
N GLY A 283 -1.67 -22.53 -10.25
CA GLY A 283 -0.78 -21.44 -10.63
C GLY A 283 -0.91 -20.17 -9.79
N LEU A 284 -1.95 -19.94 -8.98
CA LEU A 284 -1.88 -18.83 -8.00
C LEU A 284 -0.87 -19.21 -6.91
N GLU A 285 0.21 -18.44 -6.79
CA GLU A 285 1.35 -18.76 -5.91
C GLU A 285 1.40 -17.83 -4.70
N TYR A 286 1.30 -16.53 -4.94
CA TYR A 286 1.36 -15.50 -3.90
C TYR A 286 0.35 -14.39 -4.14
N LEU A 287 -0.06 -13.76 -3.05
CA LEU A 287 -0.79 -12.50 -3.02
C LEU A 287 -0.13 -11.57 -2.01
N VAL A 288 0.17 -10.35 -2.42
CA VAL A 288 0.71 -9.28 -1.58
C VAL A 288 -0.34 -8.20 -1.45
N LEU A 289 -0.69 -7.83 -0.23
CA LEU A 289 -1.46 -6.63 0.10
C LEU A 289 -0.54 -5.68 0.83
N ALA A 290 -0.41 -4.44 0.36
CA ALA A 290 0.40 -3.46 1.09
C ALA A 290 -0.12 -2.03 0.90
N THR A 291 0.24 -1.18 1.87
CA THR A 291 0.06 0.27 1.82
C THR A 291 1.03 0.91 0.83
N ASP A 292 0.79 2.18 0.47
CA ASP A 292 1.63 2.91 -0.49
C ASP A 292 3.08 3.08 0.01
N GLY A 293 3.31 2.97 1.32
CA GLY A 293 4.64 2.92 1.93
C GLY A 293 5.56 1.84 1.37
N ILE A 294 5.02 0.79 0.73
CA ILE A 294 5.77 -0.14 -0.13
C ILE A 294 5.81 0.36 -1.58
N TRP A 295 4.64 0.66 -2.17
CA TRP A 295 4.47 0.84 -3.61
C TRP A 295 5.07 2.13 -4.16
N ASP A 296 5.26 3.14 -3.33
CA ASP A 296 5.93 4.40 -3.70
C ASP A 296 7.41 4.21 -4.00
N VAL A 297 8.04 3.17 -3.46
CA VAL A 297 9.48 2.90 -3.59
C VAL A 297 9.80 1.55 -4.22
N MET A 298 8.78 0.79 -4.60
CA MET A 298 8.93 -0.56 -5.13
C MET A 298 7.89 -0.87 -6.21
N ARG A 299 8.38 -1.29 -7.37
CA ARG A 299 7.52 -1.79 -8.45
C ARG A 299 6.99 -3.17 -8.12
N ASN A 300 5.87 -3.53 -8.72
CA ASN A 300 5.20 -4.81 -8.54
C ASN A 300 6.18 -5.99 -8.78
N GLU A 301 6.97 -5.94 -9.85
CA GLU A 301 7.92 -6.99 -10.22
C GLU A 301 9.08 -7.12 -9.24
N ASP A 302 9.55 -6.00 -8.69
CA ASP A 302 10.63 -5.99 -7.71
C ASP A 302 10.16 -6.62 -6.39
N ALA A 303 8.92 -6.31 -5.96
CA ALA A 303 8.31 -6.90 -4.78
C ALA A 303 8.16 -8.42 -4.89
N ILE A 304 7.63 -8.90 -6.02
CA ILE A 304 7.50 -10.34 -6.26
C ILE A 304 8.87 -11.03 -6.34
N SER A 305 9.86 -10.39 -6.96
CA SER A 305 11.21 -10.96 -7.04
C SER A 305 11.85 -11.10 -5.66
N LEU A 306 11.68 -10.10 -4.79
CA LEU A 306 12.21 -10.10 -3.43
C LEU A 306 11.53 -11.14 -2.53
N LEU A 307 10.21 -11.25 -2.60
CA LEU A 307 9.48 -12.20 -1.75
C LEU A 307 9.79 -13.65 -2.09
N LYS A 308 10.00 -13.97 -3.38
CA LYS A 308 10.34 -15.34 -3.82
C LYS A 308 11.69 -15.81 -3.30
N ALA A 309 12.58 -14.89 -2.95
CA ALA A 309 13.88 -15.19 -2.38
C ALA A 309 13.84 -15.43 -0.86
N GLN A 310 12.67 -15.38 -0.22
CA GLN A 310 12.52 -15.57 1.22
C GLN A 310 11.89 -16.91 1.57
N ASP A 311 12.29 -17.47 2.72
CA ASP A 311 11.74 -18.71 3.25
C ASP A 311 10.37 -18.47 3.92
N GLY A 312 9.34 -18.40 3.07
CA GLY A 312 7.94 -18.33 3.47
C GLY A 312 7.40 -16.90 3.66
N PRO A 313 6.08 -16.77 3.86
CA PRO A 313 5.38 -15.50 3.73
C PRO A 313 5.71 -14.50 4.84
N LYS A 314 6.08 -14.97 6.05
CA LYS A 314 6.52 -14.09 7.15
C LYS A 314 7.84 -13.40 6.83
N ALA A 315 8.83 -14.17 6.38
CA ALA A 315 10.13 -13.63 5.98
C ALA A 315 9.99 -12.70 4.77
N ALA A 316 9.14 -13.06 3.80
CA ALA A 316 8.76 -12.21 2.69
C ALA A 316 8.20 -10.85 3.12
N ALA A 317 7.16 -10.83 3.96
CA ALA A 317 6.54 -9.59 4.42
C ALA A 317 7.55 -8.69 5.15
N MET A 318 8.36 -9.27 6.05
CA MET A 318 9.42 -8.53 6.75
C MET A 318 10.46 -7.98 5.78
N LYS A 319 10.85 -8.75 4.76
CA LYS A 319 11.83 -8.29 3.79
C LYS A 319 11.32 -7.13 2.94
N LEU A 320 10.05 -7.17 2.53
CA LEU A 320 9.44 -6.11 1.75
C LEU A 320 9.42 -4.79 2.53
N THR A 321 9.02 -4.81 3.80
CA THR A 321 8.99 -3.60 4.64
C THR A 321 10.38 -3.07 4.96
N GLU A 322 11.36 -3.94 5.23
CA GLU A 322 12.77 -3.55 5.39
C GLU A 322 13.33 -2.87 4.15
N VAL A 323 13.10 -3.47 2.97
CA VAL A 323 13.62 -2.94 1.71
C VAL A 323 12.95 -1.59 1.40
N ALA A 324 11.64 -1.47 1.58
CA ALA A 324 10.95 -0.18 1.39
C ALA A 324 11.50 0.91 2.31
N HIS A 325 11.72 0.61 3.60
CA HIS A 325 12.34 1.56 4.51
C HIS A 325 13.77 1.95 4.08
N SER A 326 14.57 0.97 3.65
CA SER A 326 15.94 1.19 3.16
C SER A 326 15.99 2.01 1.86
N ARG A 327 14.96 1.90 1.01
CA ARG A 327 14.74 2.70 -0.21
C ARG A 327 14.14 4.07 0.07
N LEU A 328 14.26 4.52 1.32
CA LEU A 328 13.82 5.83 1.77
C LEU A 328 12.30 6.06 1.71
N SER A 329 11.48 5.01 1.88
CA SER A 329 10.06 5.23 2.19
C SER A 329 9.93 6.08 3.46
N PHE A 330 9.19 7.18 3.36
CA PHE A 330 8.96 8.13 4.46
C PHE A 330 7.65 7.83 5.21
N ASP A 331 6.93 6.79 4.79
CA ASP A 331 5.61 6.50 5.30
C ASP A 331 5.57 5.44 6.41
N ASN A 332 4.38 5.19 6.96
CA ASN A 332 4.03 3.92 7.57
C ASN A 332 4.09 2.82 6.51
N ILE A 333 4.50 1.62 6.90
CA ILE A 333 4.76 0.55 5.95
C ILE A 333 4.12 -0.73 6.47
N THR A 334 3.02 -1.15 5.85
CA THR A 334 2.30 -2.37 6.22
C THR A 334 2.13 -3.29 5.02
N CYS A 335 2.43 -4.57 5.22
CA CYS A 335 2.39 -5.59 4.18
C CYS A 335 1.87 -6.92 4.75
N ILE A 336 0.97 -7.56 4.01
CA ILE A 336 0.55 -8.95 4.20
C ILE A 336 0.96 -9.72 2.94
N VAL A 337 1.62 -10.86 3.12
CA VAL A 337 1.93 -11.82 2.06
C VAL A 337 1.16 -13.10 2.35
N VAL A 338 0.38 -13.56 1.39
CA VAL A 338 -0.30 -14.85 1.40
C VAL A 338 0.37 -15.75 0.36
N GLN A 339 0.68 -16.97 0.74
CA GLN A 339 1.22 -18.02 -0.12
C GLN A 339 0.17 -19.13 -0.24
N PHE A 340 -0.08 -19.56 -1.47
CA PHE A 340 -1.03 -20.61 -1.80
C PHE A 340 -0.27 -21.94 -2.03
N HIS A 341 -0.72 -22.99 -1.36
CA HIS A 341 -0.13 -24.32 -1.41
C HIS A 341 -0.96 -25.20 -2.34
N GLN A 342 -0.45 -25.47 -3.53
CA GLN A 342 -1.12 -26.30 -4.53
C GLN A 342 -1.12 -27.77 -4.09
N GLY A 343 -2.19 -28.22 -3.42
CA GLY A 343 -2.47 -29.64 -3.14
C GLY A 343 -1.46 -30.40 -2.27
N LYS A 344 -0.36 -29.77 -1.86
CA LYS A 344 0.61 -30.30 -0.91
C LYS A 344 0.27 -29.73 0.47
N PRO A 345 -0.37 -30.48 1.38
CA PRO A 345 -0.53 -30.02 2.75
C PRO A 345 0.86 -29.70 3.31
N THR A 346 1.07 -28.44 3.71
CA THR A 346 2.32 -28.04 4.35
C THR A 346 2.43 -28.73 5.70
N ASN A 347 3.44 -29.59 5.86
CA ASN A 347 3.88 -30.15 7.15
C ASN A 347 4.56 -29.07 8.01
N ILE A 348 3.89 -27.93 8.25
CA ILE A 348 4.35 -26.93 9.19
C ILE A 348 3.92 -27.40 10.58
N LYS A 349 4.89 -27.84 11.37
CA LYS A 349 4.69 -28.16 12.78
C LYS A 349 4.14 -26.89 13.46
N ARG A 350 2.95 -27.01 14.07
CA ARG A 350 2.46 -26.03 15.04
C ARG A 350 3.49 -25.98 16.17
N TRP A 351 4.08 -24.81 16.38
CA TRP A 351 5.00 -24.54 17.49
C TRP A 351 4.21 -24.30 18.76
#